data_AF-A0A349LG58-F1
#
_entry.id   AF-A0A349LG58-F1
#
_cell.length_a   1.000
_cell.length_b   1.000
_cell.length_c   1.000
_cell.angle_alpha   90.00
_cell.angle_beta   90.00
_cell.angle_gamma   90.00
#
_symmetry.space_group_name_H-M   'P 1'
#
loop_
_entity.id
_entity.type
_entity.pdbx_description
1 polymer ?
#
loop_
_entity_poly.entity_id
_entity_poly.type
_entity_poly.pdbx_seq_one_letter_code
_entity_poly.pdbx_strand_id
1 'polypeptide(L)'
;MNDNGTPQHEKVVIIGSGPAGWTAAIYAARAEMNPFVIEGNISRTMIPGGQLMFTTEVENYPGFKDGVDGQSLMLEMKAQALRFDTRVLTEDVVDIDKDVHPFRLTTT
;
A
#
# COMPACT_ATOMS: atom_id res chain seq x y z
N MET A 1 -1.59 -15.96 -4.43
CA MET A 1 -2.09 -16.73 -5.60
C MET A 1 -3.57 -16.39 -5.80
N ASN A 2 -4.15 -16.58 -6.99
CA ASN A 2 -5.61 -16.52 -7.10
C ASN A 2 -6.24 -17.80 -6.49
N ASP A 3 -7.56 -17.82 -6.30
CA ASP A 3 -8.31 -18.93 -5.66
C ASP A 3 -8.09 -20.30 -6.32
N ASN A 4 -7.53 -20.34 -7.53
CA ASN A 4 -7.23 -21.56 -8.29
C ASN A 4 -5.75 -21.95 -8.28
N GLY A 5 -4.92 -21.35 -7.42
CA GLY A 5 -3.50 -21.68 -7.28
C GLY A 5 -2.63 -21.22 -8.46
N THR A 6 -3.14 -20.35 -9.33
CA THR A 6 -2.37 -19.78 -10.43
C THR A 6 -1.68 -18.48 -10.01
N PRO A 7 -0.42 -18.24 -10.43
CA PRO A 7 0.25 -16.98 -10.20
C PRO A 7 -0.53 -15.82 -10.83
N GLN A 8 -0.80 -14.79 -10.04
CA GLN A 8 -1.45 -13.58 -10.53
C GLN A 8 -0.38 -12.66 -11.12
N HIS A 9 -0.58 -12.23 -12.36
CA HIS A 9 0.33 -11.32 -13.04
C HIS A 9 -0.13 -9.87 -12.87
N GLU A 10 0.78 -9.01 -12.43
CA GLU A 10 0.51 -7.60 -12.13
C GLU A 10 1.49 -6.71 -12.87
N LYS A 11 1.01 -5.61 -13.45
CA LYS A 11 1.88 -4.63 -14.14
C LYS A 11 2.78 -3.91 -13.14
N VAL A 12 2.23 -3.57 -11.97
CA VAL A 12 2.92 -2.86 -10.89
C VAL A 12 2.41 -3.42 -9.56
N VAL A 13 3.34 -3.90 -8.73
CA VAL A 13 3.08 -4.26 -7.33
C VAL A 13 3.79 -3.27 -6.43
N ILE A 14 3.08 -2.75 -5.43
CA ILE A 14 3.61 -1.83 -4.42
C ILE A 14 3.60 -2.57 -3.08
N ILE A 15 4.75 -2.67 -2.44
CA ILE A 15 4.90 -3.35 -1.16
C ILE A 15 5.00 -2.28 -0.07
N GLY A 16 4.02 -2.24 0.82
CA GLY A 16 3.93 -1.29 1.92
C GLY A 16 2.84 -0.23 1.76
N SER A 17 2.32 0.21 2.90
CA SER A 17 1.08 1.00 3.03
C SER A 17 1.26 2.29 3.82
N GLY A 18 2.48 2.82 3.88
CA GLY A 18 2.72 4.17 4.40
C GLY A 18 2.36 5.26 3.38
N PRO A 19 2.67 6.54 3.68
CA PRO A 19 2.44 7.66 2.78
C PRO A 19 3.07 7.45 1.38
N ALA A 20 4.27 6.88 1.34
CA ALA A 20 4.97 6.59 0.09
C ALA A 20 4.23 5.56 -0.77
N GLY A 21 3.78 4.47 -0.16
CA GLY A 21 3.05 3.40 -0.85
C GLY A 21 1.73 3.90 -1.43
N TRP A 22 0.94 4.63 -0.63
CA TRP A 22 -0.32 5.19 -1.11
C TRP A 22 -0.12 6.27 -2.18
N THR A 23 0.91 7.12 -2.04
CA THR A 23 1.23 8.10 -3.08
C THR A 23 1.61 7.41 -4.39
N ALA A 24 2.48 6.39 -4.34
CA ALA A 24 2.85 5.62 -5.52
C ALA A 24 1.62 4.96 -6.18
N ALA A 25 0.71 4.39 -5.37
CA ALA A 25 -0.51 3.77 -5.85
C ALA A 25 -1.42 4.78 -6.55
N ILE A 26 -1.66 5.95 -5.94
CA ILE A 26 -2.46 7.02 -6.54
C ILE A 26 -1.95 7.38 -7.93
N TYR A 27 -0.64 7.58 -8.09
CA TYR A 27 -0.06 7.93 -9.38
C TYR A 27 -0.10 6.79 -10.39
N ALA A 28 0.24 5.57 -9.98
CA ALA A 28 0.18 4.41 -10.86
C ALA A 28 -1.25 4.12 -11.34
N ALA A 29 -2.24 4.27 -10.47
CA ALA A 29 -3.64 4.03 -10.79
C ALA A 29 -4.18 5.08 -11.77
N ARG A 30 -3.84 6.35 -11.54
CA ARG A 30 -4.16 7.45 -12.48
C ARG A 30 -3.48 7.32 -13.84
N ALA A 31 -2.38 6.57 -13.91
CA ALA A 31 -1.69 6.22 -15.16
C ALA A 31 -2.21 4.91 -15.78
N GLU A 32 -3.36 4.38 -15.34
CA GLU A 32 -4.00 3.16 -15.85
C GLU A 32 -3.12 1.90 -15.73
N MET A 33 -2.21 1.88 -14.74
CA MET A 33 -1.33 0.73 -14.49
C MET A 33 -2.00 -0.36 -13.63
N ASN A 34 -3.23 -0.13 -13.13
CA ASN A 34 -3.98 -1.05 -12.26
C ASN A 34 -3.16 -1.57 -11.07
N PRO A 35 -2.58 -0.68 -10.23
CA PRO A 35 -1.62 -1.07 -9.20
C PRO A 35 -2.23 -2.04 -8.18
N PHE A 36 -1.40 -2.97 -7.74
CA PHE A 36 -1.70 -3.92 -6.69
C PHE A 36 -0.83 -3.61 -5.47
N VAL A 37 -1.43 -3.14 -4.39
CA VAL A 37 -0.74 -2.81 -3.13
C VAL A 37 -0.82 -4.00 -2.19
N ILE A 38 0.31 -4.45 -1.67
CA ILE A 38 0.39 -5.41 -0.57
C ILE A 38 0.68 -4.60 0.70
N GLU A 39 -0.33 -4.44 1.55
CA GLU A 39 -0.31 -3.43 2.62
C GLU A 39 0.34 -3.90 3.93
N GLY A 40 0.75 -5.17 4.00
CA GLY A 40 1.24 -5.82 5.20
C GLY A 40 0.10 -6.39 6.05
N ASN A 41 0.40 -7.40 6.84
CA ASN A 41 -0.53 -7.96 7.81
C ASN A 41 -0.43 -7.22 9.15
N ILE A 42 -1.47 -7.33 9.98
CA ILE A 42 -1.45 -6.77 11.33
C ILE A 42 -0.48 -7.58 12.18
N SER A 43 0.53 -6.90 12.73
CA SER A 43 1.51 -7.48 13.64
C SER A 43 1.62 -6.64 14.92
N ARG A 44 2.41 -7.12 15.89
CA ARG A 44 2.65 -6.39 17.14
C ARG A 44 3.40 -5.06 16.94
N THR A 45 4.16 -4.94 15.86
CA THR A 45 5.07 -3.81 15.62
C THR A 45 4.65 -2.96 14.42
N MET A 46 3.67 -3.41 13.63
CA MET A 46 3.25 -2.73 12.42
C MET A 46 1.80 -3.05 12.08
N ILE A 47 1.07 -2.03 11.66
CA ILE A 47 -0.28 -2.12 11.11
C ILE A 47 -0.32 -1.43 9.74
N PRO A 48 -1.23 -1.83 8.83
CA PRO A 48 -1.40 -1.15 7.56
C PRO A 48 -1.62 0.36 7.75
N GLY A 49 -0.93 1.18 6.96
CA GLY A 49 -0.85 2.64 7.16
C GLY A 49 0.55 3.11 7.61
N GLY A 50 1.40 2.20 8.08
CA GLY A 50 2.77 2.52 8.50
C GLY A 50 2.85 3.33 9.80
N GLN A 51 3.97 4.04 10.00
CA GLN A 51 4.29 4.66 11.30
C GLN A 51 3.29 5.73 11.75
N LEU A 52 2.60 6.40 10.81
CA LEU A 52 1.61 7.43 11.14
C LEU A 52 0.38 6.87 11.85
N MET A 53 0.15 5.55 11.81
CA MET A 53 -0.94 4.93 12.55
C MET A 53 -0.71 4.92 14.08
N PHE A 54 0.52 5.16 14.52
CA PHE A 54 0.92 5.17 15.94
C PHE A 54 1.08 6.57 16.53
N THR A 55 0.87 7.63 15.75
CA THR A 55 0.88 9.01 16.24
C THR A 55 -0.54 9.58 16.20
N THR A 56 -0.80 10.56 17.06
CA THR A 56 -2.05 11.32 17.07
C THR A 56 -1.92 12.50 16.12
N GLU A 57 -1.15 13.52 16.46
CA GLU A 57 -1.11 14.77 15.70
C GLU A 57 0.06 14.81 14.71
N VAL A 58 -0.25 15.20 13.48
CA VAL A 58 0.71 15.50 12.41
C VAL A 58 0.54 16.96 12.01
N GLU A 59 1.46 17.82 12.46
CA GLU A 59 1.39 19.28 12.23
C GLU A 59 2.22 19.74 11.03
N ASN A 60 3.04 18.85 10.48
CA ASN A 60 4.05 19.19 9.47
C ASN A 60 3.79 18.55 8.10
N TYR A 61 2.60 17.98 7.87
CA TYR A 61 2.20 17.50 6.55
C TYR A 61 1.52 18.64 5.77
N PRO A 62 2.07 19.07 4.62
CA PRO A 62 1.54 20.20 3.87
C PRO A 62 0.11 19.92 3.38
N GLY A 63 -0.75 20.94 3.46
CA GLY A 63 -2.18 20.84 3.13
C GLY A 63 -3.10 20.83 4.35
N PHE A 64 -2.56 20.60 5.56
CA PHE A 64 -3.31 20.59 6.82
C PHE A 64 -2.82 21.73 7.73
N LYS A 65 -3.38 22.93 7.53
CA LYS A 65 -2.92 24.16 8.23
C LYS A 65 -3.09 24.08 9.76
N ASP A 66 -4.08 23.31 10.24
CA ASP A 66 -4.40 23.14 11.66
C ASP A 66 -3.93 21.76 12.17
N GLY A 67 -3.04 21.09 11.43
CA GLY A 67 -2.67 19.70 11.67
C GLY A 67 -3.74 18.70 11.23
N VAL A 68 -3.41 17.41 11.34
CA VAL A 68 -4.31 16.29 11.05
C VAL A 68 -3.97 15.10 11.95
N ASP A 69 -4.98 14.29 12.25
CA ASP A 69 -4.75 13.02 12.93
C ASP A 69 -4.01 12.02 12.02
N GLY A 70 -3.00 11.33 12.54
CA GLY A 70 -2.12 10.43 11.78
C GLY A 70 -2.86 9.26 11.16
N GLN A 71 -3.81 8.66 11.88
CA GLN A 71 -4.65 7.57 11.38
C GLN A 71 -5.60 8.07 10.29
N SER A 72 -6.21 9.23 10.52
CA SER A 72 -7.11 9.89 9.57
C SER A 72 -6.38 10.21 8.26
N LEU A 73 -5.15 10.75 8.33
CA LEU A 73 -4.33 11.01 7.15
C LEU A 73 -4.08 9.72 6.34
N MET A 74 -3.75 8.60 7.00
CA MET A 74 -3.53 7.32 6.30
C MET A 74 -4.79 6.72 5.70
N LEU A 75 -5.93 6.83 6.39
CA LEU A 75 -7.21 6.39 5.86
C LEU A 75 -7.62 7.19 4.63
N GLU A 76 -7.43 8.51 4.64
CA GLU A 76 -7.70 9.37 3.48
C GLU A 76 -6.77 9.07 2.30
N MET A 77 -5.47 8.84 2.54
CA MET A 77 -4.54 8.44 1.48
C MET A 77 -4.91 7.08 0.86
N LYS A 78 -5.28 6.09 1.69
CA LYS A 78 -5.78 4.79 1.21
C LYS A 78 -7.07 4.97 0.40
N ALA A 79 -8.03 5.74 0.91
CA ALA A 79 -9.29 6.01 0.22
C ALA A 79 -9.08 6.68 -1.15
N GLN A 80 -8.12 7.62 -1.24
CA GLN A 80 -7.76 8.25 -2.50
C GLN A 80 -7.17 7.26 -3.51
N ALA A 81 -6.33 6.31 -3.07
CA ALA A 81 -5.80 5.26 -3.93
C ALA A 81 -6.92 4.33 -4.44
N LEU A 82 -7.79 3.87 -3.53
CA LEU A 82 -8.93 2.99 -3.86
C LEU A 82 -9.92 3.65 -4.82
N ARG A 83 -10.13 4.97 -4.70
CA ARG A 83 -10.98 5.75 -5.62
C ARG A 83 -10.53 5.67 -7.08
N PHE A 84 -9.24 5.44 -7.33
CA PHE A 84 -8.68 5.26 -8.67
C PHE A 84 -8.47 3.77 -9.00
N ASP A 85 -9.25 2.87 -8.41
CA ASP A 85 -9.24 1.42 -8.69
C ASP A 85 -7.92 0.70 -8.30
N THR A 86 -7.16 1.26 -7.35
CA THR A 86 -6.07 0.52 -6.71
C THR A 86 -6.63 -0.72 -6.00
N ARG A 87 -6.04 -1.89 -6.25
CA ARG A 87 -6.38 -3.12 -5.52
C ARG A 87 -5.41 -3.33 -4.37
N VAL A 88 -5.90 -3.92 -3.29
CA VAL A 88 -5.13 -4.08 -2.05
C VAL A 88 -5.23 -5.51 -1.54
N LEU A 89 -4.10 -6.03 -1.04
CA LEU A 89 -3.97 -7.31 -0.36
C LEU A 89 -3.37 -7.08 1.03
N THR A 90 -4.06 -7.59 2.06
CA THR A 90 -3.62 -7.52 3.45
C THR A 90 -2.86 -8.80 3.81
N GLU A 91 -1.64 -8.93 3.27
CA GLU A 91 -0.70 -10.01 3.55
C GLU A 91 0.71 -9.42 3.66
N ASP A 92 1.66 -10.19 4.18
CA ASP A 92 3.08 -9.82 4.14
C ASP A 92 3.75 -10.43 2.91
N VAL A 93 4.67 -9.68 2.28
CA VAL A 93 5.59 -10.25 1.29
C VAL A 93 6.76 -10.88 2.04
N VAL A 94 6.93 -12.19 1.88
CA VAL A 94 7.98 -12.96 2.57
C VAL A 94 9.19 -13.24 1.70
N ASP A 95 9.04 -13.18 0.38
CA ASP A 95 10.14 -13.39 -0.57
C ASP A 95 9.90 -12.66 -1.90
N ILE A 96 11.02 -12.30 -2.55
CA ILE A 96 11.02 -11.71 -3.89
C ILE A 96 12.16 -12.34 -4.70
N ASP A 97 11.81 -13.15 -5.69
CA ASP A 97 12.74 -13.64 -6.71
C ASP A 97 12.94 -12.57 -7.78
N LYS A 98 14.14 -11.97 -7.76
CA LYS A 98 14.55 -10.86 -8.62
C LYS A 98 15.41 -11.32 -9.80
N ASP A 99 15.79 -12.60 -9.84
CA ASP A 99 16.63 -13.16 -10.90
C ASP A 99 15.81 -13.55 -12.14
N VAL A 100 14.48 -13.57 -12.00
CA VAL A 100 13.52 -13.83 -13.07
C VAL A 100 12.68 -12.59 -13.42
N HIS A 101 12.27 -12.50 -14.68
CA HIS A 101 11.31 -11.50 -15.15
C HIS A 101 10.10 -12.16 -15.83
N PRO A 102 8.86 -11.74 -15.49
CA PRO A 102 8.50 -10.79 -14.42
C PRO A 102 8.91 -11.29 -13.03
N PHE A 103 9.20 -10.35 -12.11
CA PHE A 103 9.55 -10.68 -10.72
C PHE A 103 8.47 -11.54 -10.07
N ARG A 104 8.87 -12.46 -9.19
CA ARG A 104 7.93 -13.29 -8.44
C ARG A 104 7.97 -12.92 -6.97
N LEU A 105 6.77 -12.73 -6.41
CA LEU A 105 6.58 -12.41 -5.01
C LEU A 105 5.86 -13.59 -4.35
N THR A 106 6.27 -13.90 -3.13
CA THR A 106 5.57 -14.86 -2.26
C THR A 106 4.98 -14.09 -1.08
N THR A 107 3.70 -14.35 -0.79
CA THR A 107 2.96 -13.74 0.32
C THR A 107 2.51 -14.81 1.32
N THR A 108 2.11 -14.38 2.53
CA THR A 108 1.65 -15.25 3.64
C THR A 108 0.15 -15.49 3.63
#